data_AF-A0A938SBB8-F1
#
_entry.id   AF-A0A938SBB8-F1
#
_cell.length_a   1.000
_cell.length_b   1.000
_cell.length_c   1.000
_cell.angle_alpha   90.00
_cell.angle_beta   90.00
_cell.angle_gamma   90.00
#
_symmetry.space_group_name_H-M   'P 1'
#
loop_
_entity.id
_entity.type
_entity.pdbx_description
1 polymer ?
#
loop_
_entity_poly.entity_id
_entity_poly.type
_entity_poly.pdbx_seq_one_letter_code
_entity_poly.pdbx_strand_id
1 'polypeptide(L)' 'MKKAVILGERKAAIVDVPDPQPKEDWVVVKVHAAPMCTEYKAFVAGHKSEFLGHEAAGEVVAVA' A
#
# COMPACT_ATOMS: atom_id res chain seq x y z
N MET A 1 8.02 4.55 6.49
CA MET A 1 6.76 3.84 6.82
C MET A 1 6.88 2.35 6.53
N LYS A 2 5.88 1.55 6.93
CA LYS A 2 5.77 0.12 6.57
C LYS A 2 4.69 -0.10 5.52
N LYS A 3 4.92 -1.00 4.56
CA LYS A 3 3.90 -1.44 3.59
C LYS A 3 3.82 -2.96 3.49
N ALA A 4 2.65 -3.47 3.11
CA ALA A 4 2.45 -4.88 2.79
C ALA A 4 2.83 -5.18 1.34
N VAL A 5 3.42 -6.36 1.11
CA VAL A 5 3.81 -6.86 -0.23
C VAL A 5 3.48 -8.35 -0.37
N ILE A 6 3.27 -8.80 -1.60
CA ILE A 6 3.16 -10.23 -1.95
C ILE A 6 4.50 -10.67 -2.54
N LEU A 7 5.13 -11.67 -1.90
CA LEU A 7 6.44 -12.20 -2.28
C LEU A 7 6.35 -13.46 -3.15
N GLY A 8 5.20 -14.12 -3.17
CA GLY A 8 4.96 -15.36 -3.91
C GLY A 8 3.69 -16.07 -3.44
N GLU A 9 3.52 -17.32 -3.86
CA GLU A 9 2.32 -18.11 -3.56
C GLU A 9 2.10 -18.21 -2.05
N ARG A 10 0.96 -17.68 -1.60
CA ARG A 10 0.55 -17.62 -0.20
C ARG A 10 1.62 -17.03 0.73
N LYS A 11 2.50 -16.17 0.20
CA LYS A 11 3.59 -15.54 0.93
C LYS A 11 3.52 -14.03 0.82
N ALA A 12 3.31 -13.37 1.96
CA ALA A 12 3.29 -11.92 2.08
C ALA A 12 4.28 -11.46 3.16
N ALA A 13 4.66 -10.20 3.12
CA ALA A 13 5.52 -9.59 4.14
C ALA A 13 5.13 -8.13 4.39
N ILE A 14 5.55 -7.62 5.54
CA ILE A 14 5.59 -6.19 5.81
C ILE A 14 7.04 -5.74 5.64
N VAL A 15 7.26 -4.70 4.85
CA VAL A 15 8.59 -4.17 4.56
C VAL A 15 8.66 -2.70 4.96
N ASP A 16 9.84 -2.26 5.41
CA ASP A 16 10.13 -0.85 5.66
C ASP A 16 10.47 -0.14 4.33
N VAL A 17 9.93 1.06 4.16
CA VAL A 17 10.19 1.95 3.02
C VAL A 17 10.29 3.39 3.51
N PRO A 18 10.95 4.30 2.76
CA PRO A 18 10.93 5.72 3.07
C PRO A 18 9.50 6.27 3.14
N ASP A 19 9.29 7.30 3.95
CA ASP A 19 8.02 8.02 3.95
C ASP A 19 7.84 8.79 2.63
N PRO A 20 6.66 8.71 2.00
CA PRO A 20 6.39 9.43 0.76
C PRO A 20 6.49 10.93 1.00
N GLN A 21 7.03 11.65 0.00
CA GLN A 21 7.11 13.10 0.00
C GLN A 21 6.17 13.65 -1.08
N PRO A 22 5.33 14.65 -0.76
CA PRO A 22 4.50 15.27 -1.77
C PRO A 22 5.36 16.04 -2.78
N LYS A 23 4.86 16.17 -4.01
CA LYS A 23 5.48 16.93 -5.10
C LYS A 23 4.39 17.63 -5.90
N GLU A 24 4.66 18.84 -6.38
CA GLU A 24 3.72 19.60 -7.22
C GLU A 24 2.34 19.69 -6.56
N ASP A 25 1.28 19.17 -7.19
CA ASP A 25 -0.09 19.27 -6.68
C ASP A 25 -0.50 18.05 -5.82
N TRP A 26 0.46 17.37 -5.19
CA TRP A 26 0.19 16.14 -4.43
C TRP A 26 -0.01 16.39 -2.95
N VAL A 27 -0.75 15.48 -2.33
CA VAL A 27 -0.89 15.37 -0.88
C VAL A 27 -0.41 14.01 -0.40
N VAL A 28 0.10 13.95 0.83
CA VAL A 28 0.37 12.68 1.53
C VAL A 28 -0.79 12.39 2.46
N VAL A 29 -1.39 11.21 2.29
CA VAL A 29 -2.51 10.74 3.13
C VAL A 29 -2.01 9.69 4.12
N LYS A 30 -2.23 9.93 5.40
CA LYS A 30 -2.13 8.91 6.44
C LYS A 30 -3.41 8.08 6.42
N VAL A 31 -3.28 6.84 5.97
CA VAL A 31 -4.41 5.91 5.84
C VAL A 31 -4.87 5.44 7.22
N HIS A 32 -6.16 5.60 7.52
CA HIS A 32 -6.81 5.09 8.74
C HIS A 32 -7.55 3.78 8.48
N ALA A 33 -8.16 3.65 7.31
CA ALA A 33 -8.86 2.46 6.89
C ALA A 33 -8.56 2.18 5.41
N ALA A 34 -8.25 0.92 5.10
CA ALA A 34 -8.08 0.43 3.73
C ALA A 34 -8.64 -1.00 3.66
N PRO A 35 -9.83 -1.21 3.07
CA PRO A 35 -10.29 -2.55 2.76
C PRO A 35 -9.40 -3.18 1.68
N MET A 36 -9.38 -4.52 1.64
CA MET A 36 -8.74 -5.26 0.56
C MET A 36 -9.80 -5.73 -0.42
N CYS A 37 -9.50 -5.65 -1.70
CA CYS A 37 -10.36 -6.03 -2.80
C CYS A 37 -9.87 -7.35 -3.39
N THR A 38 -9.33 -7.35 -4.61
CA THR A 38 -8.93 -8.58 -5.33
C THR A 38 -7.49 -9.02 -5.08
N GLU A 39 -6.73 -8.36 -4.21
CA GLU A 39 -5.32 -8.69 -3.95
C GLU A 39 -5.12 -10.14 -3.49
N TYR A 40 -6.12 -10.74 -2.84
CA TYR A 40 -6.07 -12.16 -2.46
C TYR A 40 -5.87 -13.10 -3.65
N LYS A 41 -6.34 -12.74 -4.85
CA LYS A 41 -6.15 -13.54 -6.06
C LYS A 41 -4.68 -13.62 -6.43
N ALA A 42 -3.98 -12.49 -6.37
CA ALA A 42 -2.53 -12.43 -6.58
C ALA A 42 -1.78 -13.20 -5.50
N PHE A 43 -2.20 -13.08 -4.24
CA PHE A 43 -1.61 -13.81 -3.13
C PHE A 43 -1.73 -15.34 -3.31
N VAL A 44 -2.91 -15.83 -3.67
CA VAL A 44 -3.15 -17.26 -3.89
C VAL A 44 -2.46 -17.77 -5.16
N ALA A 45 -2.42 -16.98 -6.24
CA ALA A 45 -1.75 -17.37 -7.49
C ALA A 45 -0.22 -17.16 -7.47
N GLY A 46 0.31 -16.52 -6.43
CA GLY A 46 1.73 -16.23 -6.28
C GLY A 46 2.27 -15.12 -7.17
N HIS A 47 1.40 -14.23 -7.65
CA HIS A 47 1.82 -13.03 -8.38
C HIS A 47 2.43 -12.04 -7.41
N LYS A 48 3.73 -11.75 -7.59
CA LYS A 48 4.42 -10.75 -6.78
C LYS A 48 3.79 -9.37 -6.99
N SER A 49 3.64 -8.62 -5.90
CA SER A 49 3.20 -7.23 -5.95
C SER A 49 3.81 -6.42 -4.83
N GLU A 50 4.36 -5.26 -5.17
CA GLU A 50 4.99 -4.34 -4.23
C GLU A 50 4.04 -3.23 -3.76
N PHE A 51 2.89 -3.07 -4.40
CA PHE A 51 1.89 -2.05 -4.09
C PHE A 51 0.52 -2.71 -4.06
N LEU A 52 -0.16 -2.62 -2.92
CA LEU A 52 -1.43 -3.27 -2.66
C LEU A 52 -2.47 -2.22 -2.27
N GLY A 53 -3.74 -2.52 -2.54
CA GLY A 53 -4.86 -1.67 -2.17
C GLY A 53 -5.05 -0.50 -3.12
N HIS A 54 -6.31 -0.16 -3.34
CA HIS A 54 -6.74 1.01 -4.13
C HIS A 54 -7.99 1.67 -3.51
N GLU A 55 -8.34 1.28 -2.28
CA GLU A 55 -9.49 1.76 -1.53
C GLU A 55 -8.97 2.22 -0.16
N ALA A 56 -9.13 3.50 0.16
CA ALA A 56 -8.63 4.05 1.42
C ALA A 56 -9.42 5.28 1.87
N ALA A 57 -9.52 5.44 3.19
CA ALA A 57 -9.93 6.68 3.84
C ALA A 57 -8.87 7.08 4.87
N GLY A 58 -8.55 8.37 4.93
CA GLY A 58 -7.43 8.87 5.71
C GLY A 58 -7.41 10.38 5.90
N GLU A 59 -6.36 10.83 6.57
CA GLU A 59 -6.09 12.23 6.89
C GLU A 59 -4.99 12.77 5.95
N VAL A 60 -5.16 13.98 5.40
CA VAL A 60 -4.07 14.67 4.70
C VAL A 60 -3.06 15.18 5.73
N VAL A 61 -1.83 14.68 5.68
CA VAL A 61 -0.77 15.00 6.65
C VAL A 61 0.38 15.82 6.08
N ALA A 62 0.47 15.94 4.76
CA ALA A 62 1.39 16.84 4.09
C ALA A 62 0.85 17.25 2.71
N VAL A 63 1.26 18.44 2.25
CA VAL A 63 1.07 18.97 0.89
C VAL A 63 2.44 19.47 0.39
N ALA A 64 2.61 19.65 -0.92
CA ALA A 64 3.88 20.12 -1.48
C ALA A 64 4.14 21.62 -1.24
#